data_AF-A0A9E9C3F8-F1
#
_entry.id   AF-A0A9E9C3F8-F1
#
_cell.length_a   1.000
_cell.length_b   1.000
_cell.length_c   1.000
_cell.angle_alpha   90.00
_cell.angle_beta   90.00
_cell.angle_gamma   90.00
#
_symmetry.space_group_name_H-M   'P 1'
#
loop_
_entity.id
_entity.type
_entity.pdbx_description
1 polymer ?
#
loop_
_entity_poly.entity_id
_entity_poly.type
_entity_poly.pdbx_seq_one_letter_code
_entity_poly.pdbx_strand_id
1 'polypeptide(L)'
;MRFSKKDNVYRIARFASSQANILGVVFGSDDHVEVIEWPIKDNEKVLTSKDEVLKQVTEGLNTMNKNLVTNFRLSKIYFVPSDNAAYSVYRLLICKLIRHYHNKKEFEEL
;
A
#
# COMPACT_ATOMS: atom_id res chain seq x y z
N MET A 1 8.00 10.00 -5.00
CA MET A 1 7.55 8.66 -4.51
C MET A 1 8.72 7.73 -4.62
N ARG A 2 8.87 6.80 -3.68
CA ARG A 2 9.98 5.84 -3.64
C ARG A 2 9.41 4.43 -3.57
N PHE A 3 9.95 3.54 -4.39
CA PHE A 3 9.55 2.14 -4.47
C PHE A 3 10.66 1.30 -3.86
N SER A 4 10.33 0.46 -2.90
CA SER A 4 11.31 -0.38 -2.22
C SER A 4 10.77 -1.77 -1.93
N LYS A 5 11.67 -2.71 -1.66
CA LYS A 5 11.34 -4.07 -1.25
C LYS A 5 12.19 -4.42 -0.03
N LYS A 6 11.58 -5.15 0.91
CA LYS A 6 12.26 -5.74 2.07
C LYS A 6 11.50 -6.97 2.54
N ASP A 7 12.18 -8.10 2.69
CA ASP A 7 11.60 -9.35 3.19
C ASP A 7 10.28 -9.72 2.48
N ASN A 8 10.27 -9.62 1.14
CA ASN A 8 9.11 -9.84 0.27
C ASN A 8 7.95 -8.84 0.41
N VAL A 9 8.10 -7.80 1.22
CA VAL A 9 7.14 -6.69 1.31
C VAL A 9 7.50 -5.63 0.26
N TYR A 10 6.63 -5.46 -0.73
CA TYR A 10 6.73 -4.40 -1.73
C TYR A 10 6.13 -3.12 -1.19
N ARG A 11 6.89 -2.03 -1.25
CA ARG A 11 6.57 -0.77 -0.56
C ARG A 11 6.57 0.40 -1.53
N ILE A 12 5.64 1.33 -1.29
CA ILE A 12 5.63 2.65 -1.91
C ILE A 12 5.51 3.71 -0.82
N ALA A 13 6.43 4.67 -0.83
CA ALA A 13 6.39 5.85 0.02
C ALA A 13 6.11 7.09 -0.83
N ARG A 14 5.13 7.89 -0.43
CA ARG A 14 4.86 9.23 -0.95
C ARG A 14 5.29 10.25 0.09
N PHE A 15 6.31 11.03 -0.24
CA PHE A 15 6.71 12.19 0.56
C PHE A 15 6.01 13.42 -0.02
N ALA A 16 5.02 13.97 0.69
CA ALA A 16 4.48 15.30 0.41
C ALA A 16 5.02 16.30 1.45
N SER A 17 4.99 17.60 1.14
CA SER A 17 5.58 18.66 1.97
C SER A 17 5.03 18.73 3.39
N SER A 18 3.82 18.21 3.63
CA SER A 18 3.17 18.21 4.95
C SER A 18 2.99 16.84 5.57
N GLN A 19 2.98 15.75 4.79
CA GLN A 19 2.72 14.39 5.26
C GLN A 19 3.41 13.36 4.36
N ALA A 20 4.00 12.33 4.98
CA ALA A 20 4.38 11.12 4.27
C ALA A 20 3.22 10.12 4.33
N ASN A 21 3.09 9.29 3.30
CA ASN A 21 2.26 8.10 3.34
C ASN A 21 3.10 6.91 2.89
N ILE A 22 2.97 5.79 3.59
CA ILE A 22 3.62 4.55 3.18
C ILE A 22 2.62 3.40 3.12
N LEU A 23 2.73 2.61 2.06
CA LEU A 23 1.96 1.38 1.87
C LEU A 23 2.96 0.24 1.61
N GLY A 24 2.85 -0.83 2.38
CA GLY A 24 3.51 -2.10 2.11
C GLY A 24 2.50 -3.17 1.74
N VAL A 25 2.83 -4.06 0.82
CA VAL A 25 1.98 -5.22 0.49
C VAL A 25 2.82 -6.47 0.28
N VAL A 26 2.19 -7.62 0.51
CA VAL A 26 2.70 -8.92 0.09
C VAL A 26 1.68 -9.51 -0.88
N PHE A 27 2.14 -9.99 -2.02
CA PHE A 27 1.28 -10.68 -2.98
C PHE A 27 0.90 -12.06 -2.43
N GLY A 28 -0.33 -12.47 -2.69
CA GLY A 28 -0.89 -13.74 -2.23
C GLY A 28 -1.56 -14.52 -3.36
N SER A 29 -2.03 -15.72 -3.04
CA SER A 29 -2.86 -16.57 -3.89
C SER A 29 -4.32 -16.62 -3.44
N ASP A 30 -4.59 -16.30 -2.19
CA ASP A 30 -5.87 -16.56 -1.53
C ASP A 30 -6.68 -15.27 -1.36
N ASP A 31 -7.96 -15.39 -1.01
CA ASP A 31 -8.88 -14.24 -0.89
C ASP A 31 -8.85 -13.60 0.52
N HIS A 32 -8.02 -14.11 1.43
CA HIS A 32 -7.86 -13.55 2.77
C HIS A 32 -6.69 -12.55 2.82
N VAL A 33 -6.99 -11.32 3.25
CA VAL A 33 -6.01 -10.24 3.39
C VAL A 33 -5.87 -9.85 4.86
N GLU A 34 -4.65 -9.97 5.40
CA GLU A 34 -4.31 -9.48 6.73
C GLU A 34 -3.88 -8.00 6.66
N VAL A 35 -4.49 -7.14 7.48
CA VAL A 35 -4.13 -5.71 7.56
C VAL A 35 -3.38 -5.43 8.86
N ILE A 36 -2.13 -5.00 8.71
CA ILE A 36 -1.14 -4.85 9.79
C ILE A 36 -0.76 -3.37 9.93
N GLU A 37 -0.81 -2.88 11.15
CA GLU A 37 -0.32 -1.54 11.50
C GLU A 37 1.18 -1.61 11.80
N TRP A 38 1.96 -0.75 11.15
CA TRP A 38 3.32 -0.47 11.57
C TRP A 38 3.32 0.44 12.81
N PRO A 39 4.33 0.30 13.68
CA PRO A 39 4.40 1.07 14.91
C PRO A 39 4.49 2.57 14.61
N ILE A 40 3.77 3.34 15.41
CA ILE A 40 3.88 4.80 15.49
C ILE A 40 4.58 5.20 16.79
N LYS A 41 5.10 6.42 16.85
CA LYS A 41 5.68 6.95 18.10
C LYS A 41 4.57 7.30 19.09
N ASP A 42 4.87 7.28 20.38
CA ASP A 42 3.89 7.57 21.45
C ASP A 42 3.21 8.94 21.34
N ASN A 43 3.85 9.91 20.69
CA ASN A 43 3.32 11.26 20.47
C ASN A 43 2.55 11.44 19.16
N GLU A 44 2.49 10.41 18.31
CA GLU A 44 1.75 10.45 17.05
C GLU A 44 0.28 10.08 17.28
N LYS A 45 -0.61 10.75 16.55
CA LYS A 45 -2.06 10.49 16.62
C LYS A 45 -2.45 9.49 15.53
N VAL A 46 -3.33 8.56 15.87
CA VAL A 46 -3.98 7.70 14.87
C VAL A 46 -4.90 8.55 14.00
N LEU A 47 -4.66 8.53 12.68
CA LEU A 47 -5.41 9.29 11.66
C LEU A 47 -6.18 8.40 10.69
N THR A 48 -5.92 7.10 10.68
CA THR A 48 -6.63 6.13 9.82
C THR A 48 -6.77 4.76 10.48
N SER A 49 -7.65 3.93 9.93
CA SER A 49 -8.00 2.60 10.44
C SER A 49 -7.71 1.52 9.39
N LYS A 50 -7.63 0.26 9.85
CA LYS A 50 -7.48 -0.91 8.99
C LYS A 50 -8.56 -1.00 7.92
N ASP A 51 -9.82 -0.74 8.29
CA ASP A 51 -10.97 -0.85 7.38
C ASP A 51 -10.90 0.20 6.26
N GLU A 52 -10.52 1.43 6.59
CA GLU A 52 -10.37 2.50 5.59
C GLU A 52 -9.24 2.19 4.61
N VAL A 53 -8.10 1.71 5.12
CA VAL A 53 -6.97 1.29 4.29
C VAL A 53 -7.35 0.11 3.40
N LEU A 54 -7.98 -0.93 3.96
CA LEU A 54 -8.41 -2.11 3.22
C LEU A 54 -9.36 -1.76 2.09
N LYS A 55 -10.36 -0.91 2.37
CA LYS A 55 -11.32 -0.44 1.37
C LYS A 55 -10.60 0.25 0.22
N GLN A 56 -9.75 1.24 0.50
CA GLN A 56 -9.04 1.99 -0.53
C GLN A 56 -8.08 1.11 -1.34
N VAL A 57 -7.34 0.22 -0.68
CA VAL A 57 -6.39 -0.69 -1.35
C VAL A 57 -7.14 -1.68 -2.25
N THR A 58 -8.27 -2.22 -1.78
CA THR A 58 -9.09 -3.17 -2.55
C THR A 58 -9.69 -2.51 -3.78
N GLU A 59 -10.23 -1.29 -3.65
CA GLU A 59 -10.75 -0.51 -4.78
C GLU A 59 -9.66 -0.23 -5.83
N GLY A 60 -8.45 0.13 -5.38
CA GLY A 60 -7.32 0.40 -6.26
C GLY A 60 -6.80 -0.86 -6.96
N LEU A 61 -6.68 -1.97 -6.23
CA LEU A 61 -6.26 -3.27 -6.78
C LEU A 61 -7.25 -3.76 -7.83
N ASN A 62 -8.55 -3.73 -7.54
CA ASN A 62 -9.60 -4.10 -8.49
C ASN A 62 -9.57 -3.25 -9.76
N THR A 63 -9.31 -1.94 -9.61
CA THR A 63 -9.13 -1.04 -10.75
C THR A 63 -7.95 -1.47 -11.62
N MET A 64 -6.81 -1.81 -11.01
CA MET A 64 -5.62 -2.21 -11.75
C MET A 64 -5.74 -3.59 -12.40
N ASN A 65 -6.36 -4.55 -11.72
CA ASN A 65 -6.63 -5.88 -12.27
C ASN A 65 -7.48 -5.78 -13.54
N LYS A 66 -8.53 -4.97 -13.52
CA LYS A 66 -9.35 -4.69 -14.71
C LYS A 66 -8.53 -4.01 -15.81
N ASN A 67 -7.81 -2.94 -15.48
CA ASN A 67 -7.09 -2.13 -16.47
C ASN A 67 -5.91 -2.85 -17.13
N LEU A 68 -5.24 -3.75 -16.40
CA LEU A 68 -4.07 -4.48 -16.89
C LEU A 68 -4.41 -5.90 -17.37
N VAL A 69 -5.68 -6.31 -17.28
CA VAL A 69 -6.13 -7.70 -17.56
C VAL A 69 -5.31 -8.70 -16.75
N THR A 70 -5.23 -8.47 -15.44
CA THR A 70 -4.49 -9.28 -14.47
C THR A 70 -5.39 -9.71 -13.30
N ASN A 71 -4.88 -10.61 -12.46
CA ASN A 71 -5.57 -11.09 -11.26
C ASN A 71 -4.63 -11.06 -10.04
N PHE A 72 -4.02 -9.90 -9.78
CA PHE A 72 -3.19 -9.74 -8.59
C PHE A 72 -4.04 -9.86 -7.33
N ARG A 73 -3.53 -10.63 -6.36
CA ARG A 73 -4.10 -10.80 -5.02
C ARG A 73 -3.05 -10.41 -3.98
N LEU A 74 -3.51 -9.92 -2.84
CA LEU A 74 -2.66 -9.55 -1.71
C LEU A 74 -2.93 -10.50 -0.56
N SER A 75 -1.89 -10.89 0.17
CA SER A 75 -2.04 -11.65 1.43
C SER A 75 -1.90 -10.73 2.64
N LYS A 76 -1.09 -9.67 2.53
CA LYS A 76 -0.85 -8.71 3.61
C LYS A 76 -0.83 -7.27 3.10
N ILE A 77 -1.36 -6.37 3.92
CA ILE A 77 -1.30 -4.92 3.75
C ILE A 77 -0.68 -4.32 5.02
N TYR A 78 0.32 -3.47 4.85
CA TYR A 78 0.97 -2.72 5.92
C TYR A 78 0.78 -1.23 5.71
N PHE A 79 0.49 -0.50 6.78
CA PHE A 79 0.37 0.96 6.77
C PHE A 79 0.79 1.54 8.12
N VAL A 80 1.06 2.85 8.15
CA VAL A 80 1.32 3.57 9.40
C VAL A 80 0.02 4.26 9.83
N PRO A 81 -0.55 3.98 11.02
CA PRO A 81 -1.83 4.53 11.44
C PRO A 81 -1.82 6.05 11.66
N SER A 82 -0.65 6.66 11.83
CA SER A 82 -0.48 8.13 11.89
C SER A 82 -0.44 8.80 10.51
N ASP A 83 -0.45 8.03 9.42
CA ASP A 83 -0.58 8.56 8.06
C ASP A 83 -2.04 8.96 7.78
N ASN A 84 -2.22 10.10 7.11
CA ASN A 84 -3.55 10.58 6.71
C ASN A 84 -4.08 9.81 5.50
N ALA A 85 -5.27 9.20 5.62
CA ALA A 85 -5.94 8.47 4.52
C ALA A 85 -6.81 9.33 3.60
N ALA A 86 -6.85 10.65 3.80
CA ALA A 86 -7.68 11.57 3.03
C ALA A 86 -7.40 11.48 1.51
N TYR A 87 -8.41 11.85 0.73
CA TYR A 87 -8.35 11.90 -0.74
C TYR A 87 -7.98 10.56 -1.39
N SER A 88 -8.33 9.44 -0.74
CA SER A 88 -8.09 8.10 -1.24
C SER A 88 -6.61 7.81 -1.53
N VAL A 89 -5.70 8.29 -0.68
CA VAL A 89 -4.26 8.18 -0.93
C VAL A 89 -3.80 6.73 -1.03
N TYR A 90 -4.35 5.79 -0.24
CA TYR A 90 -3.95 4.39 -0.31
C TYR A 90 -4.40 3.73 -1.61
N ARG A 91 -5.54 4.15 -2.16
CA ARG A 91 -5.99 3.76 -3.51
C ARG A 91 -4.99 4.22 -4.57
N LEU A 92 -4.51 5.47 -4.48
CA LEU A 92 -3.48 5.98 -5.38
C LEU A 92 -2.17 5.19 -5.25
N LEU A 93 -1.74 4.90 -4.02
CA LEU A 93 -0.49 4.19 -3.73
C LEU A 93 -0.50 2.78 -4.32
N ILE A 94 -1.56 1.99 -4.07
CA ILE A 94 -1.64 0.63 -4.64
C ILE A 94 -1.67 0.66 -6.16
N CYS A 95 -2.41 1.59 -6.78
CA CYS A 95 -2.46 1.70 -8.25
C CYS A 95 -1.05 1.91 -8.84
N LYS A 96 -0.25 2.78 -8.21
CA LYS A 96 1.12 3.05 -8.64
C LYS A 96 2.05 1.88 -8.36
N LEU A 97 1.94 1.24 -7.19
CA LEU A 97 2.74 0.07 -6.83
C LEU A 97 2.50 -1.09 -7.80
N ILE A 98 1.23 -1.44 -8.08
CA ILE A 98 0.87 -2.51 -9.02
C ILE A 98 1.37 -2.21 -10.42
N ARG A 99 1.23 -0.97 -10.90
CA ARG A 99 1.76 -0.58 -12.22
C ARG A 99 3.28 -0.70 -12.27
N HIS A 100 3.98 -0.32 -11.22
CA HIS A 100 5.45 -0.43 -11.13
C HIS A 100 5.88 -1.90 -11.14
N TYR A 101 5.23 -2.73 -10.33
CA TYR A 101 5.45 -4.17 -10.25
C TYR A 101 5.17 -4.88 -11.58
N HIS A 102 4.00 -4.64 -12.18
CA HIS A 102 3.58 -5.24 -13.45
C HIS A 102 4.56 -4.92 -14.60
N ASN A 103 5.08 -3.70 -14.62
CA ASN A 103 6.08 -3.27 -15.61
C ASN A 103 7.50 -3.80 -15.32
N LYS A 104 7.66 -4.70 -14.34
CA LYS A 104 8.95 -5.30 -13.93
C LYS A 104 10.02 -4.25 -13.63
N LYS A 105 9.61 -3.10 -13.10
CA LYS A 105 10.55 -2.05 -12.70
C LYS A 105 11.21 -2.43 -11.38
N GLU A 106 12.46 -2.02 -11.23
CA GLU A 106 13.26 -2.32 -10.05
C GLU A 106 12.71 -1.64 -8.80
N PHE A 107 12.87 -2.31 -7.66
CA PHE A 107 12.60 -1.79 -6.34
C PHE A 107 13.92 -1.65 -5.60
N GLU A 108 14.08 -0.59 -4.83
CA GLU A 108 15.25 -0.44 -3.96
C GLU A 108 15.17 -1.45 -2.80
N GLU A 109 16.21 -2.25 -2.59
CA GLU A 109 16.29 -3.17 -1.46
C GLU A 109 16.64 -2.41 -0.16
N LEU A 110 15.96 -2.73 0.96
CA LEU A 110 16.08 -2.06 2.28
C LEU A 110 16.43 -3.00 3.44
#